data_AF-A0A1H8PXA9-F1
#
_entry.id   AF-A0A1H8PXA9-F1
#
_cell.length_a   1.000
_cell.length_b   1.000
_cell.length_c   1.000
_cell.angle_alpha   90.00
_cell.angle_beta   90.00
_cell.angle_gamma   90.00
#
_symmetry.space_group_name_H-M   'P 1'
#
loop_
_entity.id
_entity.type
_entity.pdbx_description
1 polymer ?
#
loop_
_entity_poly.entity_id
_entity_poly.type
_entity_poly.pdbx_seq_one_letter_code
_entity_poly.pdbx_strand_id
1 'polypeptide(L)' 'MDNFEELAERLALDVLAAREELGTDQLVQEIADVLEASSSTMHEAFMTAVRVHTAEARARGVLNAKLKAAGKSLPER' A
#
# COMPACT_ATOMS: atom_id res chain seq x y z
N MET A 1 -20.61 4.68 -4.86
CA MET A 1 -20.96 3.31 -5.26
C MET A 1 -19.66 2.57 -5.18
N ASP A 2 -19.40 1.93 -4.05
CA ASP A 2 -18.09 1.34 -3.78
C ASP A 2 -17.84 0.28 -4.84
N ASN A 3 -16.82 0.49 -5.67
CA ASN A 3 -16.39 -0.51 -6.63
C ASN A 3 -15.39 -1.47 -5.93
N PHE A 4 -15.11 -2.61 -6.54
CA PHE A 4 -14.19 -3.60 -5.99
C PHE A 4 -12.75 -3.07 -5.84
N GLU A 5 -12.35 -2.06 -6.62
CA GLU A 5 -11.04 -1.41 -6.54
C GLU A 5 -10.89 -0.60 -5.25
N GLU A 6 -11.92 0.15 -4.84
CA GLU A 6 -11.93 0.87 -3.55
C GLU A 6 -11.86 -0.10 -2.36
N LEU A 7 -12.55 -1.25 -2.45
CA LEU A 7 -12.46 -2.31 -1.45
C LEU A 7 -11.05 -2.91 -1.39
N ALA A 8 -10.43 -3.14 -2.55
CA ALA A 8 -9.08 -3.66 -2.64
C ALA A 8 -8.02 -2.66 -2.16
N GLU A 9 -8.20 -1.36 -2.42
CA GLU A 9 -7.33 -0.30 -1.94
C GLU A 9 -7.35 -0.20 -0.41
N ARG A 10 -8.55 -0.18 0.19
CA ARG A 10 -8.68 -0.16 1.66
C ARG A 10 -8.05 -1.40 2.29
N LEU A 11 -8.29 -2.58 1.74
CA LEU A 11 -7.66 -3.81 2.22
C LEU A 11 -6.12 -3.77 2.07
N ALA A 12 -5.60 -3.23 0.97
CA ALA A 12 -4.15 -3.07 0.79
C ALA A 12 -3.53 -2.17 1.86
N LEU A 13 -4.17 -1.03 2.17
CA LEU A 13 -3.73 -0.14 3.24
C LEU A 13 -3.73 -0.84 4.61
N ASP A 14 -4.82 -1.53 4.95
CA ASP A 14 -4.94 -2.26 6.22
C ASP A 14 -3.86 -3.34 6.35
N VAL A 15 -3.59 -4.09 5.27
CA VAL A 15 -2.54 -5.13 5.24
C VAL A 15 -1.14 -4.54 5.34
N LEU A 16 -0.87 -3.42 4.68
CA LEU A 16 0.43 -2.75 4.75
C LEU A 16 0.70 -2.23 6.16
N ALA A 17 -0.31 -1.63 6.82
CA ALA A 17 -0.21 -1.20 8.21
C ALA A 17 0.00 -2.38 9.16
N ALA A 18 -0.81 -3.45 9.03
CA ALA A 18 -0.68 -4.64 9.86
C ALA A 18 0.68 -5.34 9.68
N ARG A 19 1.22 -5.38 8.45
CA ARG A 19 2.57 -5.90 8.19
C ARG A 19 3.64 -5.11 8.96
N GLU A 20 3.54 -3.78 8.97
CA GLU A 20 4.49 -2.92 9.68
C GLU A 20 4.40 -3.13 11.20
N GLU A 21 3.19 -3.28 11.74
CA GLU A 21 2.96 -3.54 13.16
C GLU A 21 3.43 -4.95 13.60
N LEU A 22 3.22 -5.96 12.76
CA LEU A 22 3.57 -7.36 13.04
C LEU A 22 5.03 -7.69 12.68
N GLY A 23 5.70 -6.84 11.89
CA GLY A 23 7.08 -7.05 11.45
C GLY A 23 7.25 -8.24 10.51
N THR A 24 6.23 -8.60 9.73
CA THR A 24 6.24 -9.79 8.84
C THR A 24 5.84 -9.48 7.41
N ASP A 25 6.78 -9.62 6.47
CA ASP A 25 6.53 -9.38 5.05
C ASP A 25 5.57 -10.38 4.39
N GLN A 26 5.30 -11.51 5.07
CA GLN A 26 4.50 -12.60 4.52
C GLN A 26 3.01 -12.26 4.41
N LEU A 27 2.51 -11.31 5.22
CA LEU A 27 1.08 -11.01 5.33
C LEU A 27 0.44 -10.60 3.98
N VAL A 28 1.18 -9.85 3.15
CA VAL A 28 0.69 -9.47 1.81
C VAL A 28 0.45 -10.71 0.95
N GLN A 29 1.36 -11.68 0.98
CA GLN A 29 1.25 -12.90 0.19
C GLN A 29 0.10 -13.78 0.69
N GLU A 30 -0.05 -13.94 2.00
CA GLU A 30 -1.14 -14.73 2.59
C GLU A 30 -2.53 -14.21 2.17
N ILE A 31 -2.71 -12.89 2.21
CA ILE A 31 -3.98 -12.27 1.78
C ILE A 31 -4.15 -12.37 0.26
N ALA A 32 -3.07 -12.21 -0.51
CA ALA A 32 -3.11 -12.39 -1.95
C ALA A 32 -3.57 -13.80 -2.33
N ASP A 33 -3.05 -14.85 -1.68
CA ASP A 33 -3.42 -16.25 -1.94
C ASP A 33 -4.91 -16.51 -1.65
N VAL A 34 -5.44 -15.92 -0.57
CA VAL A 34 -6.88 -16.00 -0.24
C VAL A 34 -7.73 -15.33 -1.34
N LEU A 35 -7.29 -14.17 -1.84
CA LEU A 35 -8.00 -13.47 -2.91
C LEU A 35 -7.89 -14.22 -4.24
N GLU A 36 -6.76 -14.84 -4.54
CA GLU A 36 -6.58 -15.64 -5.76
C GLU A 36 -7.57 -16.80 -5.81
N ALA A 37 -7.80 -17.47 -4.67
CA ALA A 37 -8.73 -18.57 -4.54
C ALA A 37 -10.22 -18.15 -4.56
N SER A 38 -10.55 -16.88 -4.28
CA SER A 38 -11.94 -16.44 -4.05
C SER A 38 -12.45 -15.37 -5.02
N SER A 39 -11.59 -14.50 -5.55
CA SER A 39 -11.95 -13.43 -6.50
C SER A 39 -10.71 -12.91 -7.23
N SER A 40 -10.53 -13.34 -8.48
CA SER A 40 -9.41 -12.90 -9.33
C SER A 40 -9.38 -11.38 -9.56
N THR A 41 -10.55 -10.75 -9.72
CA THR A 41 -10.65 -9.29 -9.91
C THR A 41 -10.22 -8.51 -8.67
N MET A 42 -10.59 -8.96 -7.47
CA MET A 42 -10.11 -8.37 -6.21
C MET A 42 -8.61 -8.61 -6.01
N HIS A 43 -8.11 -9.81 -6.35
CA HIS A 43 -6.68 -10.13 -6.26
C HIS A 43 -5.83 -9.17 -7.11
N GLU A 44 -6.20 -8.98 -8.38
CA GLU A 44 -5.48 -8.08 -9.30
C GLU A 44 -5.49 -6.63 -8.81
N ALA A 45 -6.64 -6.15 -8.34
CA ALA A 45 -6.78 -4.79 -7.79
C ALA A 45 -5.97 -4.63 -6.50
N PHE A 46 -6.02 -5.59 -5.58
CA PHE A 46 -5.29 -5.57 -4.31
C PHE A 46 -3.78 -5.55 -4.54
N MET A 47 -3.27 -6.45 -5.37
CA MET A 47 -1.84 -6.50 -5.69
C MET A 47 -1.38 -5.21 -6.37
N THR A 48 -2.26 -4.58 -7.16
CA THR A 48 -1.98 -3.27 -7.76
C THR A 48 -1.94 -2.17 -6.72
N ALA A 49 -2.91 -2.08 -5.82
CA ALA A 49 -2.92 -1.11 -4.72
C ALA A 49 -1.69 -1.26 -3.82
N VAL A 50 -1.34 -2.48 -3.40
CA VAL A 50 -0.12 -2.77 -2.62
C VAL A 50 1.13 -2.23 -3.32
N ARG A 51 1.30 -2.50 -4.61
CA ARG A 51 2.44 -2.01 -5.40
C ARG A 51 2.45 -0.48 -5.47
N VAL A 52 1.30 0.14 -5.72
CA VAL A 52 1.14 1.60 -5.79
C VAL A 52 1.55 2.23 -4.47
N HIS A 53 0.98 1.80 -3.34
CA HIS A 53 1.33 2.36 -2.02
C HIS A 53 2.79 2.11 -1.62
N THR A 54 3.36 0.97 -1.97
CA THR A 54 4.78 0.73 -1.66
C THR A 54 5.69 1.63 -2.50
N ALA A 55 5.37 1.85 -3.79
CA ALA A 55 6.09 2.79 -4.64
C ALA A 55 5.90 4.25 -4.18
N GLU A 56 4.68 4.58 -3.77
CA GLU A 56 4.29 5.85 -3.15
C GLU A 56 5.24 6.18 -2.00
N ALA A 57 5.28 5.30 -0.99
CA ALA A 57 6.04 5.49 0.24
C ALA A 57 7.54 5.67 -0.04
N ARG A 58 8.09 4.87 -0.95
CA ARG A 58 9.50 5.01 -1.40
C ARG A 58 9.75 6.37 -2.04
N ALA A 59 8.87 6.81 -2.94
CA ALA A 59 8.99 8.12 -3.58
C ALA A 59 8.89 9.27 -2.55
N ARG A 60 8.07 9.11 -1.52
CA ARG A 60 7.90 10.09 -0.43
C ARG A 60 9.17 10.17 0.41
N GLY A 61 9.81 9.03 0.70
CA GLY A 61 11.12 9.00 1.33
C GLY A 61 12.17 9.81 0.56
N VAL A 62 12.24 9.63 -0.76
CA VAL A 62 13.16 10.40 -1.62
C VAL A 62 12.83 11.89 -1.63
N LEU A 63 11.55 12.25 -1.76
CA LEU A 63 11.10 13.64 -1.75
C LEU A 63 11.44 14.34 -0.43
N ASN A 64 11.12 13.70 0.70
CA ASN A 64 11.38 14.22 2.04
C ASN A 64 12.88 14.39 2.30
N ALA A 65 13.72 13.46 1.84
CA ALA A 65 15.17 13.57 1.93
C ALA A 65 15.70 14.80 1.15
N LYS A 66 15.20 15.04 -0.07
CA LYS A 66 15.57 16.21 -0.88
C LYS A 66 15.13 17.53 -0.24
N LEU A 67 13.92 17.57 0.32
CA LEU A 67 13.40 18.76 1.00
C LEU A 67 14.19 19.09 2.26
N LYS A 68 14.49 18.07 3.08
CA LYS A 68 15.32 18.22 4.28
C LYS A 68 16.71 18.76 3.93
N ALA A 69 17.34 18.25 2.86
CA ALA A 69 18.63 18.77 2.38
C ALA A 69 18.56 20.22 1.89
N ALA A 70 17.41 20.66 1.39
CA ALA A 70 17.18 22.04 0.94
C ALA A 70 16.69 22.99 2.05
N GLY A 71 16.56 22.52 3.29
CA GLY A 71 16.03 23.31 4.41
C GLY A 71 14.55 23.68 4.26
N LYS A 72 13.77 22.90 3.50
CA LYS A 72 12.34 23.13 3.24
C LYS A 72 11.51 22.00 3.84
N SER A 73 10.27 22.30 4.22
CA SER A 73 9.24 21.33 4.57
C SER A 73 8.02 21.52 3.66
N LEU A 74 7.28 20.44 3.38
CA LEU A 74 5.97 20.53 2.77
C LEU A 74 4.97 21.07 3.81
N PRO A 75 3.93 21.81 3.40
CA PRO A 75 2.81 22.12 4.28
C PRO A 75 2.12 20.81 4.69
N GLU A 76 1.71 20.71 5.96
CA GLU A 76 0.82 19.65 6.43
C GLU A 76 -0.47 19.70 5.61
N ARG A 77 -0.88 18.55 5.07
CA ARG A 77 -2.09 18.41 4.25
C ARG A 77 -3.21 17.79 5.04
#